data_AF-A0A7C5QGA5-F1
#
_entry.id   AF-A0A7C5QGA5-F1
#
_cell.length_a   1.000
_cell.length_b   1.000
_cell.length_c   1.000
_cell.angle_alpha   90.00
_cell.angle_beta   90.00
_cell.angle_gamma   90.00
#
_symmetry.space_group_name_H-M   'P 1'
#
loop_
_entity.id
_entity.type
_entity.pdbx_description
1 polymer ?
#
loop_
_entity_poly.entity_id
_entity_poly.type
_entity_poly.pdbx_seq_one_letter_code
_entity_poly.pdbx_strand_id
1 'polypeptide(L)'
;MAALSHSSAQLPHPGWPAPTNRPVIGASACLLGQRVRYDGDHRYDPYLVEVLAKEWDLLPICPEVECGMGVPREPIHLVGDPAAPRLIGRESGVDHTRRMQRWVDRRLTELAAVPLSGFVCKSKSPSSGMRNVKVLLSDGSVQRVGVGLFARGLMARFPFLPVIDEVGLATAAERTRFLRGVHTVHHLRRCTTPAALVAFLRQRRASLLHEAPHLASRLEELLASSSFLPWESLWQRSAELLLATNGTLAAGPF
;
A
#
# COMPACT_ATOMS: atom_id res chain seq x y z
N MET A 1 3.07 -40.88 30.44
CA MET A 1 3.58 -40.12 29.29
C MET A 1 2.40 -39.49 28.56
N ALA A 2 2.07 -38.24 28.89
CA ALA A 2 1.05 -37.48 28.17
C ALA A 2 1.74 -36.66 27.09
N ALA A 3 1.64 -37.10 25.83
CA ALA A 3 2.08 -36.31 24.69
C ALA A 3 1.00 -35.27 24.38
N LEU A 4 1.29 -34.02 24.73
CA LEU A 4 0.50 -32.85 24.37
C LEU A 4 0.43 -32.75 22.84
N SER A 5 -0.76 -32.96 22.30
CA SER A 5 -1.11 -32.69 20.90
C SER A 5 -0.94 -31.19 20.64
N HIS A 6 0.17 -30.81 20.02
CA HIS A 6 0.36 -29.47 19.50
C HIS A 6 -0.56 -29.30 18.29
N SER A 7 -1.62 -28.52 18.48
CA SER A 7 -2.44 -27.98 17.41
C SER A 7 -1.55 -27.21 16.45
N SER A 8 -1.32 -27.78 15.27
CA SER A 8 -0.64 -27.12 14.16
C SER A 8 -1.58 -26.07 13.57
N ALA A 9 -1.64 -24.91 14.25
CA ALA A 9 -2.18 -23.69 13.69
C ALA A 9 -1.37 -23.35 12.43
N GLN A 10 -1.91 -23.73 11.27
CA GLN A 10 -1.34 -23.37 9.97
C GLN A 10 -1.24 -21.84 9.91
N LEU A 11 -0.02 -21.36 9.68
CA LEU A 11 0.31 -19.95 9.53
C LEU A 11 -0.52 -19.33 8.39
N PRO A 12 -0.80 -18.01 8.40
CA PRO A 12 -1.30 -17.32 7.22
C PRO A 12 -0.36 -17.60 6.03
N HIS A 13 -0.84 -17.42 4.79
CA HIS A 13 -0.07 -17.64 3.55
C HIS A 13 1.45 -17.51 3.73
N PRO A 14 2.28 -18.49 3.27
CA PRO A 14 3.71 -18.51 3.55
C PRO A 14 4.35 -17.14 3.26
N GLY A 15 4.89 -16.52 4.32
CA GLY A 15 5.59 -15.24 4.26
C GLY A 15 4.83 -14.00 4.75
N TRP A 16 3.58 -14.12 5.23
CA TRP A 16 2.88 -12.97 5.82
C TRP A 16 3.00 -12.94 7.35
N PRO A 17 3.18 -11.76 7.97
CA PRO A 17 3.21 -11.62 9.42
C PRO A 17 1.83 -11.89 10.02
N ALA A 18 1.83 -12.30 11.29
CA ALA A 18 0.60 -12.57 12.02
C ALA A 18 -0.32 -11.33 12.03
N PRO A 19 -1.64 -11.52 11.84
CA PRO A 19 -2.58 -10.41 11.83
C PRO A 19 -2.74 -9.80 13.22
N THR A 20 -3.01 -8.49 13.24
CA THR A 20 -3.37 -7.71 14.44
C THR A 20 -4.89 -7.65 14.62
N ASN A 21 -5.35 -7.09 15.75
CA ASN A 21 -6.78 -6.80 15.97
C ASN A 21 -7.28 -5.57 15.20
N ARG A 22 -6.39 -4.62 14.91
CA ARG A 22 -6.67 -3.39 14.17
C ARG A 22 -5.88 -3.37 12.87
N PRO A 23 -6.38 -2.81 11.77
CA PRO A 23 -5.59 -2.59 10.57
C PRO A 23 -4.34 -1.74 10.86
N VAL A 24 -3.19 -2.14 10.32
CA VAL A 24 -1.96 -1.34 10.37
C VAL A 24 -1.81 -0.60 9.05
N ILE A 25 -1.71 0.73 9.08
CA ILE A 25 -1.63 1.59 7.90
C ILE A 25 -0.33 2.38 7.94
N GLY A 26 0.48 2.21 6.88
CA GLY A 26 1.62 3.10 6.67
C GLY A 26 1.12 4.48 6.23
N ALA A 27 1.73 5.55 6.71
CA ALA A 27 1.39 6.88 6.24
C ALA A 27 2.63 7.76 6.15
N SER A 28 2.64 8.65 5.16
CA SER A 28 3.62 9.72 5.10
C SER A 28 3.62 10.50 6.40
N ALA A 29 4.74 10.49 7.12
CA ALA A 29 4.81 10.99 8.50
C ALA A 29 4.41 12.47 8.64
N CYS A 30 4.62 13.28 7.59
CA CYS A 30 4.15 14.67 7.56
C CYS A 30 2.61 14.79 7.62
N LEU A 31 1.88 13.81 7.07
CA LEU A 31 0.41 13.75 7.17
C LEU A 31 -0.05 13.47 8.60
N LEU A 32 0.79 12.83 9.41
CA LEU A 32 0.54 12.55 10.83
C LEU A 32 0.96 13.70 11.76
N GLY A 33 1.28 14.87 11.21
CA GLY A 33 1.69 16.04 11.98
C GLY A 33 3.18 16.08 12.35
N GLN A 34 3.99 15.11 11.91
CA GLN A 34 5.43 15.17 12.16
C GLN A 34 6.09 16.24 11.28
N ARG A 35 6.94 17.07 11.88
CA ARG A 35 7.67 18.16 11.24
C ARG A 35 8.87 17.66 10.44
N VAL A 36 8.60 16.88 9.39
CA VAL A 36 9.60 16.15 8.59
C VAL A 36 9.71 16.62 7.15
N ARG A 37 8.92 17.63 6.75
CA ARG A 37 9.03 18.22 5.41
C ARG A 37 10.37 18.92 5.22
N TYR A 38 10.70 19.20 3.97
CA TYR A 38 11.96 19.87 3.60
C TYR A 38 12.10 21.25 4.28
N ASP A 39 10.98 21.95 4.49
CA ASP A 39 10.87 23.26 5.15
C ASP A 39 10.75 23.17 6.68
N GLY A 40 10.85 21.98 7.28
CA GLY A 40 10.68 21.78 8.72
C GLY A 40 9.23 21.84 9.20
N ASP A 41 8.27 21.90 8.29
CA ASP A 41 6.84 21.89 8.60
C ASP A 41 6.23 20.47 8.49
N HIS A 42 4.92 20.37 8.67
CA HIS A 42 4.13 19.18 8.47
C HIS A 42 3.01 19.41 7.43
N ARG A 43 2.15 18.42 7.26
CA ARG A 43 0.93 18.52 6.45
C ARG A 43 -0.18 17.72 7.12
N TYR A 44 -0.48 18.08 8.36
CA TYR A 44 -1.44 17.35 9.19
C TYR A 44 -2.76 17.12 8.45
N ASP A 45 -3.17 15.85 8.36
CA ASP A 45 -4.45 15.45 7.78
C ASP A 45 -5.41 15.06 8.93
N PRO A 46 -6.43 15.90 9.22
CA PRO A 46 -7.36 15.64 10.32
C PRO A 46 -8.15 14.35 10.15
N TYR A 47 -8.50 13.96 8.92
CA TYR A 47 -9.27 12.74 8.71
C TYR A 47 -8.43 11.50 9.05
N LEU A 48 -7.17 11.48 8.61
CA LEU A 48 -6.26 10.39 8.93
C LEU A 48 -5.98 10.29 10.44
N VAL A 49 -5.72 11.41 11.11
CA VAL A 49 -5.30 11.40 12.53
C VAL A 49 -6.49 11.35 13.49
N GLU A 50 -7.56 12.09 13.24
CA GLU A 50 -8.67 12.26 14.20
C GLU A 50 -9.81 11.27 13.96
N VAL A 51 -9.89 10.68 12.76
CA VAL A 51 -10.91 9.69 12.42
C VAL A 51 -10.29 8.31 12.31
N LEU A 52 -9.35 8.10 11.38
CA LEU A 52 -8.84 6.76 11.10
C LEU A 52 -7.96 6.20 12.23
N ALA A 53 -7.16 7.02 12.91
CA ALA A 53 -6.32 6.55 14.02
C ALA A 53 -7.12 6.02 15.24
N LYS A 54 -8.43 6.31 15.32
CA LYS A 54 -9.32 5.74 16.35
C LYS A 54 -9.58 4.25 16.13
N GLU A 55 -9.52 3.78 14.89
CA GLU A 55 -9.80 2.39 14.55
C GLU A 55 -8.57 1.64 14.06
N TRP A 56 -7.57 2.35 13.53
CA TRP A 56 -6.38 1.77 12.91
C TRP A 56 -5.09 2.18 13.62
N ASP A 57 -4.07 1.34 13.50
CA ASP A 57 -2.72 1.65 13.95
C ASP A 57 -1.95 2.32 12.81
N LEU A 58 -1.39 3.51 13.05
CA LEU A 58 -0.70 4.29 12.02
C LEU A 58 0.82 4.17 12.18
N LEU A 59 1.49 3.70 11.13
CA LEU A 59 2.95 3.59 11.03
C LEU A 59 3.51 4.79 10.26
N PRO A 60 4.15 5.78 10.93
CA PRO A 60 4.76 6.93 10.26
C PRO A 60 5.97 6.49 9.42
N ILE A 61 6.00 6.93 8.16
CA ILE A 61 7.14 6.73 7.27
C ILE A 61 7.51 8.04 6.56
N CYS A 62 8.77 8.44 6.61
CA CYS A 62 9.31 9.55 5.83
C CYS A 62 10.53 9.09 5.03
N PRO A 63 10.39 8.79 3.73
CA PRO A 63 11.50 8.28 2.93
C PRO A 63 12.74 9.17 2.94
N GLU A 64 12.53 10.48 2.87
CA GLU A 64 13.61 11.47 2.78
C GLU A 64 14.39 11.57 4.10
N VAL A 65 13.69 11.61 5.24
CA VAL A 65 14.36 11.64 6.56
C VAL A 65 15.02 10.30 6.86
N GLU A 66 14.30 9.19 6.66
CA GLU A 66 14.81 7.84 6.98
C GLU A 66 15.98 7.41 6.07
N CYS A 67 16.10 7.96 4.86
CA CYS A 67 17.29 7.77 4.01
C CYS A 67 18.46 8.73 4.35
N GLY A 68 18.26 9.67 5.30
CA GLY A 68 19.29 10.51 5.89
C GLY A 68 19.47 11.89 5.29
N MET A 69 18.41 12.52 4.75
CA MET A 69 18.49 13.87 4.16
C MET A 69 18.33 15.02 5.17
N GLY A 70 17.98 14.76 6.43
CA GLY A 70 17.83 15.78 7.47
C GLY A 70 16.56 16.63 7.38
N VAL A 71 16.37 17.52 8.36
CA VAL A 71 15.31 18.53 8.44
C VAL A 71 15.87 19.80 9.10
N PRO A 72 15.80 20.99 8.48
CA PRO A 72 15.35 21.23 7.10
C PRO A 72 16.33 20.65 6.07
N ARG A 73 15.91 20.62 4.81
CA ARG A 73 16.70 20.22 3.64
C ARG A 73 16.22 20.97 2.41
N GLU A 74 17.04 21.04 1.37
CA GLU A 74 16.60 21.61 0.09
C GLU A 74 15.46 20.78 -0.53
N PRO A 75 14.60 21.38 -1.36
CA PRO A 75 13.63 20.62 -2.14
C PRO A 75 14.32 19.69 -3.14
N ILE A 76 13.72 18.52 -3.34
CA ILE A 76 14.14 17.55 -4.38
C ILE A 76 13.12 17.51 -5.53
N HIS A 77 13.53 16.96 -6.67
CA HIS A 77 12.65 16.69 -7.81
C HIS A 77 13.07 15.42 -8.57
N LEU A 78 12.18 14.94 -9.43
CA LEU A 78 12.47 13.83 -10.34
C LEU A 78 12.96 14.37 -11.68
N VAL A 79 14.03 13.77 -12.24
CA VAL A 79 14.66 14.19 -13.49
C VAL A 79 14.94 12.98 -14.40
N GLY A 80 14.75 13.13 -15.71
CA GLY A 80 15.03 12.11 -16.72
C GLY A 80 13.79 11.30 -17.12
N ASP A 81 13.97 10.01 -17.36
CA ASP A 81 12.89 9.11 -17.78
C ASP A 81 11.84 8.93 -16.67
N PRO A 82 10.55 9.22 -16.89
CA PRO A 82 9.49 8.96 -15.90
C PRO A 82 9.35 7.49 -15.46
N ALA A 83 9.79 6.52 -16.26
CA ALA A 83 9.82 5.11 -15.90
C ALA A 83 10.92 4.80 -14.86
N ALA A 84 12.06 5.49 -14.95
CA ALA A 84 13.21 5.33 -14.07
C ALA A 84 13.89 6.69 -13.74
N PRO A 85 13.19 7.59 -13.01
CA PRO A 85 13.69 8.94 -12.81
C PRO A 85 14.80 9.00 -11.76
N ARG A 86 15.69 9.97 -11.90
CA ARG A 86 16.67 10.34 -10.87
C ARG A 86 16.06 11.31 -9.86
N LEU A 87 16.44 11.17 -8.60
CA LEU A 87 16.03 12.03 -7.49
C LEU A 87 17.12 13.06 -7.19
N ILE A 88 16.92 14.30 -7.61
CA ILE A 88 17.95 15.35 -7.61
C ILE A 88 17.58 16.48 -6.63
N GLY A 89 18.57 17.01 -5.90
CA GLY A 89 18.46 18.26 -5.13
C GLY A 89 18.36 19.47 -6.05
N ARG A 90 17.37 20.35 -5.84
CA ARG A 90 17.09 21.46 -6.77
C ARG A 90 18.16 22.54 -6.79
N GLU A 91 18.85 22.74 -5.68
CA GLU A 91 19.85 23.79 -5.52
C GLU A 91 21.25 23.21 -5.70
N SER A 92 21.54 22.11 -5.01
CA SER A 92 22.87 21.50 -5.04
C SER A 92 23.15 20.63 -6.27
N GLY A 93 22.10 20.16 -6.96
CA GLY A 93 22.23 19.15 -8.02
C GLY A 93 22.65 17.76 -7.52
N VAL A 94 22.70 17.53 -6.20
CA VAL A 94 23.11 16.24 -5.64
C VAL A 94 22.13 15.14 -6.04
N ASP A 95 22.67 14.03 -6.55
CA ASP A 95 21.90 12.86 -6.92
C ASP A 95 21.68 11.93 -5.70
N HIS A 96 20.45 11.90 -5.21
CA HIS A 96 20.02 11.07 -4.09
C HIS A 96 19.45 9.70 -4.52
N THR A 97 19.39 9.40 -5.82
CA THR A 97 18.72 8.21 -6.37
C THR A 97 19.21 6.92 -5.72
N ARG A 98 20.52 6.67 -5.73
CA ARG A 98 21.10 5.44 -5.16
C ARG A 98 20.89 5.33 -3.65
N ARG A 99 20.92 6.46 -2.95
CA ARG A 99 20.70 6.52 -1.50
C ARG A 99 19.27 6.16 -1.16
N MET A 100 18.32 6.79 -1.84
CA MET A 100 16.89 6.51 -1.71
C MET A 100 16.59 5.05 -2.05
N GLN A 101 17.09 4.54 -3.19
CA GLN A 101 16.80 3.18 -3.63
C GLN A 101 17.30 2.12 -2.64
N ARG A 102 18.54 2.24 -2.14
CA ARG A 102 19.06 1.34 -1.09
C ARG A 102 18.22 1.38 0.19
N TRP A 103 17.74 2.56 0.56
CA TRP A 103 16.84 2.69 1.71
C TRP A 103 15.48 2.04 1.43
N VAL A 104 14.90 2.26 0.24
CA VAL A 104 13.64 1.65 -0.20
C VAL A 104 13.74 0.12 -0.12
N ASP A 105 14.77 -0.48 -0.70
CA ASP A 105 14.92 -1.95 -0.73
C ASP A 105 14.96 -2.55 0.69
N ARG A 106 15.72 -1.92 1.59
CA ARG A 106 15.76 -2.32 3.01
C ARG A 106 14.41 -2.11 3.70
N ARG A 107 13.81 -0.93 3.54
CA ARG A 107 12.55 -0.58 4.21
C ARG A 107 11.40 -1.47 3.75
N LEU A 108 11.33 -1.82 2.47
CA LEU A 108 10.33 -2.75 1.95
C LEU A 108 10.51 -4.17 2.49
N THR A 109 11.75 -4.58 2.76
CA THR A 109 12.04 -5.85 3.45
C THR A 109 11.51 -5.81 4.89
N GLU A 110 11.74 -4.73 5.62
CA GLU A 110 11.19 -4.53 6.97
C GLU A 110 9.66 -4.50 6.96
N LEU A 111 9.05 -3.77 6.01
CA LEU A 111 7.59 -3.66 5.90
C LEU A 111 6.92 -4.97 5.50
N ALA A 112 7.64 -5.91 4.87
CA ALA A 112 7.12 -7.25 4.60
C ALA A 112 6.86 -8.04 5.91
N ALA A 113 7.55 -7.70 7.00
CA ALA A 113 7.32 -8.27 8.33
C ALA A 113 6.23 -7.53 9.14
N VAL A 114 5.63 -6.48 8.60
CA VAL A 114 4.53 -5.72 9.22
C VAL A 114 3.20 -6.13 8.58
N PRO A 115 2.11 -6.37 9.34
CA PRO A 115 0.80 -6.73 8.81
C PRO A 115 0.08 -5.51 8.20
N LEU A 116 0.74 -4.83 7.25
CA LEU A 116 0.21 -3.67 6.55
C LEU A 116 -1.08 -4.02 5.79
N SER A 117 -2.11 -3.22 6.03
CA SER A 117 -3.41 -3.30 5.37
C SER A 117 -3.63 -2.19 4.35
N GLY A 118 -2.80 -1.14 4.34
CA GLY A 118 -2.84 -0.07 3.38
C GLY A 118 -1.74 0.97 3.59
N PHE A 119 -1.67 1.96 2.70
CA PHE A 119 -0.74 3.07 2.80
C PHE A 119 -1.34 4.41 2.35
N VAL A 120 -1.07 5.50 3.08
CA VAL A 120 -1.43 6.87 2.71
C VAL A 120 -0.17 7.68 2.34
N CYS A 121 -0.03 7.94 1.05
CA CYS A 121 1.06 8.66 0.42
C CYS A 121 0.89 10.18 0.49
N LYS A 122 2.01 10.91 0.60
CA LYS A 122 2.00 12.37 0.39
C LYS A 122 1.98 12.69 -1.10
N SER A 123 0.88 13.26 -1.57
CA SER A 123 0.66 13.65 -2.96
C SER A 123 1.76 14.59 -3.45
N LYS A 124 2.16 14.38 -4.71
CA LYS A 124 3.20 15.13 -5.44
C LYS A 124 4.62 15.05 -4.86
N SER A 125 4.85 14.26 -3.81
CA SER A 125 6.20 14.05 -3.26
C SER A 125 7.07 13.27 -4.26
N PRO A 126 8.31 13.72 -4.55
CA PRO A 126 9.28 12.96 -5.34
C PRO A 126 9.67 11.60 -4.74
N SER A 127 9.42 11.40 -3.45
CA SER A 127 9.70 10.13 -2.76
C SER A 127 8.43 9.30 -2.56
N SER A 128 7.37 9.90 -2.00
CA SER A 128 6.14 9.18 -1.60
C SER A 128 4.94 9.38 -2.51
N GLY A 129 5.00 10.21 -3.56
CA GLY A 129 3.84 10.46 -4.41
C GLY A 129 3.50 9.23 -5.26
N MET A 130 2.29 8.67 -5.09
CA MET A 130 1.88 7.45 -5.81
C MET A 130 1.53 7.66 -7.29
N ARG A 131 1.24 8.91 -7.68
CA ARG A 131 0.84 9.29 -9.04
C ARG A 131 1.06 10.79 -9.26
N ASN A 132 1.07 11.20 -10.53
CA ASN A 132 1.09 12.61 -10.95
C ASN A 132 2.25 13.44 -10.37
N VAL A 133 3.38 12.80 -10.08
CA VAL A 133 4.61 13.48 -9.63
C VAL A 133 5.27 14.15 -10.83
N LYS A 134 5.78 15.36 -10.63
CA LYS A 134 6.49 16.10 -11.69
C LYS A 134 7.83 15.44 -11.98
N VAL A 135 8.11 15.21 -13.26
CA VAL A 135 9.42 14.78 -13.78
C VAL A 135 9.91 15.82 -14.78
N LEU A 136 11.11 16.34 -14.57
CA LEU A 136 11.81 17.21 -15.50
C LEU A 136 12.55 16.35 -16.53
N LEU A 137 12.18 16.44 -17.79
CA LEU A 137 12.78 15.67 -18.86
C LEU A 137 14.10 16.29 -19.35
N SER A 138 14.86 15.51 -20.12
CA SER A 138 16.15 15.94 -20.68
C SER A 138 16.03 17.11 -21.66
N ASP A 139 14.85 17.31 -22.27
CA ASP A 139 14.55 18.44 -23.16
C ASP A 139 14.12 19.71 -22.40
N GLY A 140 14.12 19.67 -21.06
CA GLY A 140 13.70 20.77 -20.19
C GLY A 140 12.19 20.85 -19.94
N SER A 141 11.38 20.02 -20.60
CA SER A 141 9.94 19.97 -20.37
C SER A 141 9.59 19.27 -19.05
N VAL A 142 8.39 19.55 -18.52
CA VAL A 142 7.90 18.94 -17.26
C VAL A 142 6.65 18.13 -17.52
N GLN A 143 6.69 16.84 -17.19
CA GLN A 143 5.52 15.96 -17.23
C GLN A 143 5.00 15.62 -15.84
N ARG A 144 3.69 15.37 -15.72
CA ARG A 144 3.03 14.96 -14.46
C ARG A 144 2.60 13.50 -14.52
N VAL A 145 3.54 12.63 -14.87
CA VAL A 145 3.30 11.19 -15.01
C VAL A 145 4.18 10.35 -14.08
N GLY A 146 5.00 11.00 -13.26
CA GLY A 146 5.93 10.34 -12.36
C GLY A 146 5.26 9.70 -11.16
N VAL A 147 6.00 8.76 -10.58
CA VAL A 147 5.75 8.12 -9.28
C VAL A 147 7.02 8.27 -8.45
N GLY A 148 6.88 8.64 -7.18
CA GLY A 148 8.00 8.77 -6.28
C GLY A 148 8.69 7.44 -6.02
N LEU A 149 10.00 7.47 -5.77
CA LEU A 149 10.83 6.26 -5.73
C LEU A 149 10.35 5.22 -4.69
N PHE A 150 9.98 5.67 -3.49
CA PHE A 150 9.43 4.80 -2.46
C PHE A 150 8.04 4.28 -2.84
N ALA A 151 7.15 5.15 -3.31
CA ALA A 151 5.79 4.74 -3.69
C ALA A 151 5.81 3.69 -4.82
N ARG A 152 6.71 3.85 -5.80
CA ARG A 152 6.93 2.88 -6.88
C ARG A 152 7.34 1.52 -6.33
N GLY A 153 8.36 1.50 -5.47
CA GLY A 153 8.83 0.27 -4.82
C GLY A 153 7.74 -0.40 -3.97
N LEU A 154 7.00 0.39 -3.19
CA LEU A 154 5.89 -0.08 -2.35
C LEU A 154 4.80 -0.77 -3.19
N MET A 155 4.32 -0.09 -4.24
CA MET A 155 3.25 -0.61 -5.10
C MET A 155 3.70 -1.84 -5.90
N ALA A 156 4.96 -1.89 -6.33
CA ALA A 156 5.53 -3.06 -6.99
C ALA A 156 5.68 -4.26 -6.04
N ARG A 157 6.13 -4.01 -4.79
CA ARG A 157 6.36 -5.07 -3.80
C ARG A 157 5.08 -5.64 -3.20
N PHE A 158 4.04 -4.81 -3.10
CA PHE A 158 2.76 -5.14 -2.49
C PHE A 158 1.59 -4.78 -3.43
N PRO A 159 1.41 -5.51 -4.54
CA PRO A 159 0.40 -5.18 -5.56
C PRO A 159 -1.04 -5.26 -5.06
N PHE A 160 -1.27 -5.98 -3.95
CA PHE A 160 -2.57 -6.10 -3.29
C PHE A 160 -2.78 -5.10 -2.16
N LEU A 161 -1.83 -4.22 -1.88
CA LEU A 161 -1.95 -3.23 -0.81
C LEU A 161 -2.73 -2.00 -1.31
N PRO A 162 -3.84 -1.62 -0.65
CA PRO A 162 -4.50 -0.33 -0.87
C PRO A 162 -3.52 0.82 -0.67
N VAL A 163 -3.34 1.64 -1.70
CA VAL A 163 -2.55 2.88 -1.63
C VAL A 163 -3.41 4.04 -2.07
N ILE A 164 -3.41 5.12 -1.29
CA ILE A 164 -4.11 6.38 -1.60
C ILE A 164 -3.21 7.56 -1.24
N ASP A 165 -3.47 8.75 -1.79
CA ASP A 165 -2.85 10.00 -1.33
C ASP A 165 -3.86 10.89 -0.60
N GLU A 166 -3.40 11.94 0.08
CA GLU A 166 -4.32 12.83 0.85
C GLU A 166 -5.38 13.52 -0.03
N VAL A 167 -5.10 13.68 -1.34
CA VAL A 167 -6.07 14.22 -2.30
C VAL A 167 -7.20 13.23 -2.55
N GLY A 168 -6.86 11.94 -2.75
CA GLY A 168 -7.86 10.90 -2.89
C GLY A 168 -8.62 10.63 -1.60
N LEU A 169 -7.94 10.69 -0.45
CA LEU A 169 -8.56 10.52 0.86
C LEU A 169 -9.63 11.59 1.13
N ALA A 170 -9.47 12.79 0.59
CA ALA A 170 -10.48 13.84 0.68
C ALA A 170 -11.74 13.55 -0.18
N THR A 171 -11.60 12.76 -1.25
CA THR A 171 -12.69 12.45 -2.19
C THR A 171 -13.51 11.25 -1.70
N ALA A 172 -14.83 11.42 -1.49
CA ALA A 172 -15.68 10.40 -0.88
C ALA A 172 -15.64 9.03 -1.59
N ALA A 173 -15.62 9.03 -2.93
CA ALA A 173 -15.55 7.80 -3.72
C ALA A 173 -14.22 7.06 -3.57
N GLU A 174 -13.08 7.75 -3.73
CA GLU A 174 -11.74 7.17 -3.58
C GLU A 174 -11.48 6.75 -2.11
N ARG A 175 -11.91 7.57 -1.15
CA ARG A 175 -11.88 7.23 0.28
C ARG A 175 -12.64 5.94 0.57
N THR A 176 -13.91 5.86 0.20
CA THR A 176 -14.75 4.66 0.44
C THR A 176 -14.09 3.40 -0.11
N ARG A 177 -13.54 3.52 -1.33
CA ARG A 177 -12.81 2.44 -2.00
C ARG A 177 -11.56 2.02 -1.21
N PHE A 178 -10.74 2.97 -0.77
CA PHE A 178 -9.56 2.70 0.05
C PHE A 178 -9.91 2.04 1.39
N LEU A 179 -10.90 2.56 2.12
CA LEU A 179 -11.33 1.97 3.40
C LEU A 179 -11.77 0.51 3.21
N ARG A 180 -12.58 0.23 2.17
CA ARG A 180 -12.99 -1.14 1.83
C ARG A 180 -11.81 -2.03 1.48
N GLY A 181 -10.84 -1.52 0.71
CA GLY A 181 -9.59 -2.22 0.42
C GLY A 181 -8.83 -2.59 1.69
N VAL A 182 -8.68 -1.64 2.62
CA VAL A 182 -8.00 -1.85 3.91
C VAL A 182 -8.68 -2.95 4.71
N HIS A 183 -10.00 -2.89 4.86
CA HIS A 183 -10.74 -3.93 5.58
C HIS A 183 -10.66 -5.29 4.87
N THR A 184 -10.67 -5.30 3.54
CA THR A 184 -10.52 -6.52 2.74
C THR A 184 -9.17 -7.16 2.98
N VAL A 185 -8.06 -6.42 2.84
CA VAL A 185 -6.71 -6.94 3.11
C VAL A 185 -6.56 -7.39 4.56
N HIS A 186 -7.08 -6.59 5.51
CA HIS A 186 -7.02 -6.93 6.91
C HIS A 186 -7.77 -8.23 7.24
N HIS A 187 -8.99 -8.40 6.71
CA HIS A 187 -9.76 -9.63 6.90
C HIS A 187 -9.07 -10.80 6.22
N LEU A 188 -8.60 -10.60 4.99
CA LEU A 188 -7.84 -11.60 4.26
C LEU A 188 -6.66 -12.11 5.10
N ARG A 189 -5.83 -11.24 5.67
CA ARG A 189 -4.71 -11.65 6.54
C ARG A 189 -5.10 -12.56 7.72
N ARG A 190 -6.38 -12.53 8.14
CA ARG A 190 -6.94 -13.33 9.23
C ARG A 190 -7.50 -14.68 8.77
N CYS A 191 -7.68 -14.89 7.48
CA CYS A 191 -8.06 -16.18 6.92
C CYS A 191 -6.83 -17.10 6.90
N THR A 192 -6.67 -17.93 7.93
CA THR A 192 -5.56 -18.89 8.05
C THR A 192 -5.88 -20.27 7.47
N THR A 193 -7.12 -20.50 7.03
CA THR A 193 -7.56 -21.78 6.47
C THR A 193 -8.39 -21.59 5.20
N PRO A 194 -8.42 -22.57 4.28
CA PRO A 194 -9.32 -22.57 3.12
C PRO A 194 -10.79 -22.36 3.51
N ALA A 195 -11.25 -23.02 4.56
CA ALA A 195 -12.63 -22.89 5.04
C ALA A 195 -12.96 -21.46 5.49
N ALA A 196 -12.06 -20.81 6.25
CA ALA A 196 -12.25 -19.42 6.68
C ALA A 196 -12.29 -18.45 5.49
N LEU A 197 -11.44 -18.66 4.48
CA LEU A 197 -11.44 -17.85 3.26
C LEU A 197 -12.72 -18.04 2.45
N VAL A 198 -13.17 -19.28 2.25
CA VAL A 198 -14.43 -19.57 1.53
C VAL A 198 -15.62 -18.96 2.26
N ALA A 199 -15.65 -19.04 3.60
CA ALA A 199 -16.68 -18.38 4.40
C ALA A 199 -16.67 -16.86 4.18
N PHE A 200 -15.50 -16.23 4.16
CA PHE A 200 -15.36 -14.80 3.88
C PHE A 200 -15.81 -14.43 2.46
N LEU A 201 -15.44 -15.21 1.45
CA LEU A 201 -15.90 -15.02 0.07
C LEU A 201 -17.43 -15.08 -0.04
N ARG A 202 -18.06 -16.07 0.61
CA ARG A 202 -19.52 -16.20 0.67
C ARG A 202 -20.17 -15.01 1.37
N GLN A 203 -19.58 -14.53 2.47
CA GLN A 203 -20.05 -13.34 3.17
C GLN A 203 -19.98 -12.08 2.29
N ARG A 204 -18.91 -11.93 1.49
CA ARG A 204 -18.71 -10.80 0.58
C ARG A 204 -19.57 -10.84 -0.68
N ARG A 205 -20.23 -11.97 -0.98
CA ARG A 205 -20.97 -12.22 -2.22
C ARG A 205 -21.98 -11.13 -2.56
N ALA A 206 -22.86 -10.77 -1.63
CA ALA A 206 -23.90 -9.77 -1.87
C ALA A 206 -23.31 -8.37 -2.14
N SER A 207 -22.30 -7.96 -1.36
CA SER A 207 -21.60 -6.69 -1.57
C SER A 207 -20.90 -6.67 -2.93
N LEU A 208 -20.24 -7.76 -3.31
CA LEU A 208 -19.56 -7.87 -4.61
C LEU A 208 -20.53 -7.80 -5.77
N LEU A 209 -21.68 -8.47 -5.69
CA LEU A 209 -22.74 -8.41 -6.70
C LEU A 209 -23.26 -6.98 -6.93
N HIS A 210 -23.33 -6.17 -5.88
CA HIS A 210 -23.74 -4.78 -5.96
C HIS A 210 -22.61 -3.87 -6.48
N GLU A 211 -21.39 -4.05 -5.97
CA GLU A 211 -20.24 -3.17 -6.25
C GLU A 211 -19.61 -3.43 -7.62
N ALA A 212 -19.52 -4.69 -8.04
CA ALA A 212 -18.88 -5.13 -9.26
C ALA A 212 -19.60 -6.36 -9.85
N PRO A 213 -20.82 -6.20 -10.39
CA PRO A 213 -21.61 -7.31 -10.93
C PRO A 213 -20.85 -8.15 -11.98
N HIS A 214 -19.98 -7.50 -12.76
CA HIS A 214 -19.15 -8.16 -13.78
C HIS A 214 -18.13 -9.17 -13.22
N LEU A 215 -17.86 -9.16 -11.92
CA LEU A 215 -16.98 -10.12 -11.24
C LEU A 215 -17.74 -11.29 -10.59
N ALA A 216 -19.07 -11.30 -10.65
CA ALA A 216 -19.89 -12.30 -9.99
C ALA A 216 -19.62 -13.74 -10.48
N SER A 217 -19.52 -13.93 -11.81
CA SER A 217 -19.21 -15.26 -12.37
C SER A 217 -17.87 -15.81 -11.86
N ARG A 218 -16.85 -14.95 -11.80
CA ARG A 218 -15.53 -15.31 -11.27
C ARG A 218 -15.58 -15.70 -9.79
N LEU A 219 -16.44 -15.06 -8.99
CA LEU A 219 -16.67 -15.45 -7.60
C LEU A 219 -17.29 -16.85 -7.51
N GLU A 220 -18.34 -17.12 -8.30
CA GLU A 220 -19.01 -18.43 -8.30
C GLU A 220 -18.06 -19.55 -8.76
N GLU A 221 -17.30 -19.31 -9.82
CA GLU A 221 -16.27 -20.24 -10.31
C GLU A 221 -15.21 -20.53 -9.23
N LEU A 222 -14.74 -19.50 -8.53
CA LEU A 222 -13.78 -19.64 -7.44
C LEU A 222 -14.37 -20.44 -6.27
N LEU A 223 -15.62 -20.18 -5.90
CA LEU A 223 -16.31 -20.92 -4.84
C LEU A 223 -16.52 -22.38 -5.21
N ALA A 224 -16.93 -22.66 -6.45
CA ALA A 224 -17.16 -24.01 -6.96
C ALA A 224 -15.86 -24.84 -7.06
N SER A 225 -14.74 -24.21 -7.41
CA SER A 225 -13.43 -24.87 -7.54
C SER A 225 -12.62 -24.88 -6.24
N SER A 226 -13.07 -24.20 -5.18
CA SER A 226 -12.28 -23.94 -3.97
C SER A 226 -11.73 -25.20 -3.27
N SER A 227 -12.45 -26.32 -3.30
CA SER A 227 -12.02 -27.59 -2.69
C SER A 227 -10.87 -28.28 -3.43
N PHE A 228 -10.61 -27.90 -4.68
CA PHE A 228 -9.61 -28.52 -5.55
C PHE A 228 -8.37 -27.63 -5.75
N LEU A 229 -8.41 -26.39 -5.29
CA LEU A 229 -7.31 -25.44 -5.45
C LEU A 229 -6.27 -25.60 -4.34
N PRO A 230 -4.96 -25.56 -4.68
CA PRO A 230 -3.92 -25.35 -3.69
C PRO A 230 -4.19 -24.06 -2.90
N TRP A 231 -3.83 -24.06 -1.61
CA TRP A 231 -4.07 -22.93 -0.71
C TRP A 231 -3.58 -21.59 -1.28
N GLU A 232 -2.35 -21.56 -1.82
CA GLU A 232 -1.75 -20.37 -2.42
C GLU A 232 -2.56 -19.84 -3.62
N SER A 233 -3.03 -20.74 -4.50
CA SER A 233 -3.84 -20.35 -5.65
C SER A 233 -5.23 -19.85 -5.24
N LEU A 234 -5.87 -20.50 -4.26
CA LEU A 234 -7.15 -20.04 -3.71
C LEU A 234 -6.98 -18.65 -3.09
N TRP A 235 -5.90 -18.45 -2.33
CA TRP A 235 -5.55 -17.18 -1.71
C TRP A 235 -5.40 -16.05 -2.71
N GLN A 236 -4.50 -16.24 -3.69
CA GLN A 236 -4.16 -15.22 -4.67
C GLN A 236 -5.38 -14.83 -5.50
N ARG A 237 -6.14 -15.80 -6.01
CA ARG A 237 -7.35 -15.53 -6.80
C ARG A 237 -8.43 -14.81 -5.98
N SER A 238 -8.54 -15.13 -4.70
CA SER A 238 -9.45 -14.42 -3.79
C SER A 238 -9.03 -12.98 -3.58
N ALA A 239 -7.74 -12.73 -3.36
CA ALA A 239 -7.20 -11.38 -3.19
C ALA A 239 -7.41 -10.55 -4.46
N GLU A 240 -7.05 -11.07 -5.63
CA GLU A 240 -7.26 -10.43 -6.93
C GLU A 240 -8.73 -10.06 -7.15
N LEU A 241 -9.64 -11.02 -6.91
CA LEU A 241 -11.08 -10.81 -7.08
C LEU A 241 -11.61 -9.72 -6.14
N LEU A 242 -11.31 -9.81 -4.85
CA LEU A 242 -11.85 -8.91 -3.83
C LEU A 242 -11.21 -7.50 -3.87
N LEU A 243 -10.01 -7.35 -4.41
CA LEU A 243 -9.33 -6.06 -4.52
C LEU A 243 -9.56 -5.39 -5.89
N ALA A 244 -9.94 -6.15 -6.91
CA ALA A 244 -10.44 -5.60 -8.16
C ALA A 244 -11.72 -4.76 -7.95
N THR A 245 -12.60 -5.16 -7.03
CA THR A 245 -13.79 -4.36 -6.65
C THR A 245 -13.43 -3.00 -6.06
N ASN A 246 -12.23 -2.90 -5.48
CA ASN A 246 -11.74 -1.72 -4.80
C ASN A 246 -10.80 -0.88 -5.69
N GLY A 247 -10.77 -1.09 -7.02
CA GLY A 247 -9.87 -0.36 -7.93
C GLY A 247 -8.41 -0.30 -7.46
N THR A 248 -8.00 -1.27 -6.64
CA THR A 248 -6.75 -1.27 -5.86
C THR A 248 -5.61 -1.95 -6.62
N LEU A 249 -5.94 -2.71 -7.67
CA LEU A 249 -4.97 -3.07 -8.68
C LEU A 249 -4.57 -1.78 -9.37
N ALA A 250 -3.45 -1.20 -8.93
CA ALA A 250 -2.72 -0.24 -9.75
C ALA A 250 -2.59 -0.90 -11.13
N ALA A 251 -3.01 -0.18 -12.17
CA ALA A 251 -2.83 -0.64 -13.54
C ALA A 251 -1.31 -0.81 -13.80
N GLY A 252 -0.79 -1.99 -13.47
CA GLY A 252 0.48 -2.52 -13.91
C GLY A 252 0.20 -3.52 -15.01
N PRO A 253 1.03 -3.57 -16.06
CA PRO A 253 0.78 -4.46 -17.18
C PRO A 253 0.97 -5.90 -16.68
N PHE A 254 0.02 -6.77 -17.03
CA PHE A 254 0.33 -8.18 -17.21
C PHE A 254 1.31 -8.33 -18.37
#